data_AF-A0A6C0L5B5-F1
#
_entry.id   AF-A0A6C0L5B5-F1
#
_cell.length_a   1.000
_cell.length_b   1.000
_cell.length_c   1.000
_cell.angle_alpha   90.00
_cell.angle_beta   90.00
_cell.angle_gamma   90.00
#
_symmetry.space_group_name_H-M   'P 1'
#
loop_
_entity.id
_entity.type
_entity.pdbx_description
1 polymer ?
#
loop_
_entity_poly.entity_id
_entity_poly.type
_entity_poly.pdbx_seq_one_letter_code
_entity_poly.pdbx_strand_id
1 'polypeptide(L)'
;MTVAGIKGIKDIKGIKDIQDIQDIQDIQGIPFVLETIVQNLVPIKRNAFPWVDDQPTKEDLNHIFNQTSDEFDALKLKDEMLADLRSGKATLVTKRGPYAKVLAVVYPGTVIPWELFGDIFVAFGQAKQSKANEVKKKPWRVVWFAHPQKRLLPKKGEIAPEHVNGGYTHTCVADTIVIYREEEVCRVLVHELLHAACTDDPSLSVAHQEVYTETWAELFLIAILAKGSVKKAASLWKKQAQWIADQEYVLRNYGVTESSYGWRYTVGRRRVLASLGIPLPPPSGVGQESLRFTHAGM
;
A
#
# COMPACT_ATOMS: atom_id res chain seq x y z
N MET A 1 -64.87 -25.09 23.38
CA MET A 1 -63.99 -24.11 22.71
C MET A 1 -64.08 -22.81 23.48
N THR A 2 -63.17 -22.60 24.45
CA THR A 2 -62.00 -21.67 24.37
C THR A 2 -62.46 -20.22 24.21
N VAL A 3 -62.16 -19.30 25.12
CA VAL A 3 -60.80 -18.78 25.41
C VAL A 3 -60.65 -18.46 26.90
N ALA A 4 -59.63 -19.04 27.55
CA ALA A 4 -59.16 -18.59 28.86
C ALA A 4 -58.23 -17.38 28.65
N GLY A 5 -58.53 -16.27 29.35
CA GLY A 5 -57.77 -15.03 29.27
C GLY A 5 -56.35 -15.18 29.80
N ILE A 6 -55.38 -14.67 29.04
CA ILE A 6 -53.99 -14.53 29.50
C ILE A 6 -53.93 -13.34 30.47
N LYS A 7 -53.96 -13.64 31.78
CA LYS A 7 -53.49 -12.75 32.83
C LYS A 7 -51.99 -13.00 33.00
N GLY A 8 -51.17 -12.01 32.67
CA GLY A 8 -49.75 -12.03 33.05
C GLY A 8 -48.82 -11.43 32.01
N ILE A 9 -48.83 -10.10 31.87
CA ILE A 9 -47.61 -9.40 31.49
C ILE A 9 -47.11 -8.76 32.79
N LYS A 10 -46.18 -9.46 33.45
CA LYS A 10 -45.38 -8.84 34.51
C LYS A 10 -44.34 -7.96 33.84
N ASP A 11 -44.36 -6.68 34.21
CA ASP A 11 -43.24 -5.74 34.20
C ASP A 11 -41.99 -6.17 33.42
N ILE A 12 -41.81 -5.63 32.21
CA ILE A 12 -40.48 -5.56 31.58
C ILE A 12 -39.70 -4.44 32.29
N LYS A 13 -39.31 -4.68 33.53
CA LYS A 13 -38.25 -3.90 34.20
C LYS A 13 -36.93 -4.57 33.85
N GLY A 14 -36.27 -4.13 32.79
CA GLY A 14 -34.97 -4.71 32.43
C GLY A 14 -34.39 -4.43 31.06
N ILE A 15 -34.84 -3.43 30.30
CA ILE A 15 -34.05 -2.97 29.14
C ILE A 15 -33.07 -1.93 29.68
N LYS A 16 -31.94 -2.40 30.23
CA LYS A 16 -30.84 -1.53 30.66
C LYS A 16 -29.64 -1.54 29.71
N ASP A 17 -29.71 -2.29 28.60
CA ASP A 17 -28.55 -2.52 27.74
C ASP A 17 -28.87 -2.29 26.25
N ILE A 18 -29.37 -1.10 25.90
CA ILE A 18 -29.27 -0.57 24.52
C ILE A 18 -28.16 0.49 24.51
N GLN A 19 -26.99 0.13 25.04
CA GLN A 19 -25.75 0.87 24.79
C GLN A 19 -25.08 0.41 23.48
N ASP A 20 -25.47 -0.75 22.94
CA ASP A 20 -24.83 -1.38 21.77
C ASP A 20 -25.33 -0.86 20.41
N ILE A 21 -26.34 0.02 20.36
CA ILE A 21 -26.81 0.62 19.09
C ILE A 21 -25.89 1.77 18.64
N GLN A 22 -25.19 2.44 19.56
CA GLN A 22 -24.22 3.48 19.19
C GLN A 22 -23.01 2.91 18.45
N ASP A 23 -22.64 1.64 18.70
CA ASP A 23 -21.57 0.95 17.98
C ASP A 23 -21.94 0.55 16.55
N ILE A 24 -23.23 0.48 16.20
CA ILE A 24 -23.69 0.23 14.82
C ILE A 24 -23.59 1.49 13.96
N GLN A 25 -23.76 2.68 14.55
CA GLN A 25 -23.65 3.95 13.82
C GLN A 25 -22.21 4.25 13.40
N ASP A 26 -21.20 3.75 14.13
CA ASP A 26 -19.77 3.91 13.81
C ASP A 26 -19.27 2.97 12.68
N ILE A 27 -20.06 1.96 12.29
CA ILE A 27 -19.75 1.06 11.16
C ILE A 27 -20.31 1.63 9.84
N GLN A 28 -21.13 2.69 9.90
CA GLN A 28 -21.58 3.40 8.70
C GLN A 28 -20.39 4.14 8.05
N GLY A 29 -19.88 3.60 6.94
CA GLY A 29 -18.92 4.31 6.10
C GLY A 29 -17.70 3.50 5.63
N ILE A 30 -17.55 2.24 6.03
CA ILE A 30 -16.56 1.35 5.40
C ILE A 30 -17.15 0.76 4.11
N PRO A 31 -16.42 0.76 2.99
CA PRO A 31 -16.89 0.08 1.79
C PRO A 31 -16.86 -1.44 1.96
N PHE A 32 -17.89 -2.13 1.45
CA PHE A 32 -18.03 -3.60 1.60
C PHE A 32 -16.80 -4.38 1.14
N VAL A 33 -16.17 -3.96 0.04
CA VAL A 33 -14.93 -4.57 -0.47
C VAL A 33 -13.80 -4.44 0.55
N LEU A 34 -13.64 -3.27 1.18
CA LEU A 34 -12.61 -3.04 2.19
C LEU A 34 -12.88 -3.86 3.45
N GLU A 35 -14.14 -3.91 3.90
CA GLU A 35 -14.55 -4.76 5.03
C GLU A 35 -14.20 -6.23 4.76
N THR A 36 -14.49 -6.71 3.55
CA THR A 36 -14.18 -8.07 3.12
C THR A 36 -12.67 -8.34 3.21
N ILE A 37 -11.82 -7.44 2.72
CA ILE A 37 -10.36 -7.59 2.84
C ILE A 37 -9.95 -7.67 4.32
N VAL A 38 -10.42 -6.74 5.15
CA VAL A 38 -10.09 -6.66 6.59
C VAL A 38 -10.45 -7.95 7.32
N GLN A 39 -11.60 -8.54 7.01
CA GLN A 39 -12.06 -9.79 7.61
C GLN A 39 -11.29 -11.03 7.12
N ASN A 40 -10.69 -11.00 5.93
CA ASN A 40 -9.91 -12.11 5.38
C ASN A 40 -8.42 -12.08 5.78
N LEU A 41 -7.89 -10.92 6.20
CA LEU A 41 -6.49 -10.77 6.64
C LEU A 41 -6.23 -11.20 8.11
N VAL A 42 -7.07 -12.07 8.68
CA VAL A 42 -6.97 -12.58 10.07
C VAL A 42 -5.58 -13.11 10.49
N PRO A 43 -4.75 -13.72 9.61
CA PRO A 43 -3.41 -14.17 10.01
C PRO A 43 -2.52 -13.09 10.64
N ILE A 44 -2.69 -11.81 10.26
CA ILE A 44 -1.87 -10.69 10.78
C ILE A 44 -2.10 -10.46 12.28
N LYS A 45 -3.28 -10.80 12.82
CA LYS A 45 -3.59 -10.62 14.25
C LYS A 45 -2.76 -11.50 15.18
N ARG A 46 -2.12 -12.57 14.67
CA ARG A 46 -1.77 -13.71 15.52
C ARG A 46 -0.33 -13.75 16.00
N ASN A 47 0.67 -13.20 15.30
CA ASN A 47 2.07 -13.14 15.78
C ASN A 47 2.88 -12.06 15.05
N ALA A 48 3.85 -11.46 15.73
CA ALA A 48 4.85 -10.59 15.11
C ALA A 48 5.68 -11.35 14.07
N PHE A 49 6.08 -10.67 12.99
CA PHE A 49 6.93 -11.26 11.98
C PHE A 49 8.36 -11.49 12.53
N PRO A 50 8.88 -12.73 12.49
CA PRO A 50 10.15 -13.06 13.14
C PRO A 50 11.33 -12.63 12.25
N TRP A 51 11.68 -11.36 12.32
CA TRP A 51 12.88 -10.82 11.67
C TRP A 51 14.15 -11.33 12.34
N VAL A 52 15.10 -11.78 11.54
CA VAL A 52 16.48 -12.06 11.94
C VAL A 52 17.43 -11.15 11.18
N ASP A 53 18.49 -10.69 11.86
CA ASP A 53 19.58 -9.99 11.18
C ASP A 53 20.27 -10.97 10.24
N ASP A 54 20.50 -10.54 8.99
CA ASP A 54 21.07 -11.38 7.94
C ASP A 54 22.17 -10.61 7.25
N GLN A 55 23.38 -11.17 7.18
CA GLN A 55 24.46 -10.50 6.49
C GLN A 55 24.24 -10.58 4.97
N PRO A 56 24.47 -9.49 4.21
CA PRO A 56 24.30 -9.53 2.76
C PRO A 56 25.32 -10.48 2.14
N THR A 57 24.83 -11.38 1.28
CA THR A 57 25.69 -12.28 0.50
C THR A 57 26.31 -11.53 -0.69
N LYS A 58 27.30 -12.15 -1.35
CA LYS A 58 27.83 -11.60 -2.62
C LYS A 58 26.75 -11.44 -3.69
N GLU A 59 25.78 -12.36 -3.74
CA GLU A 59 24.65 -12.25 -4.65
C GLU A 59 23.78 -11.04 -4.32
N ASP A 60 23.49 -10.81 -3.05
CA ASP A 60 22.71 -9.64 -2.62
C ASP A 60 23.42 -8.33 -2.96
N LEU A 61 24.73 -8.25 -2.72
CA LEU A 61 25.53 -7.07 -3.06
C LEU A 61 25.56 -6.84 -4.57
N ASN A 62 25.80 -7.89 -5.37
CA ASN A 62 25.74 -7.79 -6.82
C ASN A 62 24.36 -7.30 -7.28
N HIS A 63 23.29 -7.80 -6.66
CA HIS A 63 21.94 -7.39 -6.99
C HIS A 63 21.72 -5.90 -6.71
N ILE A 64 22.13 -5.41 -5.53
CA ILE A 64 22.05 -3.98 -5.16
C ILE A 64 22.86 -3.11 -6.14
N PHE A 65 24.13 -3.45 -6.38
CA PHE A 65 25.02 -2.63 -7.21
C PHE A 65 24.68 -2.68 -8.71
N ASN A 66 23.88 -3.65 -9.15
CA ASN A 66 23.35 -3.71 -10.50
C ASN A 66 22.04 -2.91 -10.67
N GLN A 67 21.44 -2.39 -9.59
CA GLN A 67 20.25 -1.51 -9.68
C GLN A 67 20.64 -0.07 -10.05
N THR A 68 21.36 0.12 -11.15
CA THR A 68 21.68 1.46 -11.66
C THR A 68 20.42 2.16 -12.17
N SER A 69 20.45 3.49 -12.21
CA SER A 69 19.30 4.28 -12.67
C SER A 69 18.93 3.97 -14.13
N ASP A 70 17.63 3.97 -14.37
CA ASP A 70 16.96 3.57 -15.62
C ASP A 70 15.86 4.60 -15.94
N GLU A 71 15.01 4.31 -16.92
CA GLU A 71 13.89 5.19 -17.28
C GLU A 71 12.86 5.39 -16.15
N PHE A 72 12.84 4.49 -15.15
CA PHE A 72 11.94 4.56 -14.01
C PHE A 72 12.47 5.47 -12.89
N ASP A 73 13.80 5.66 -12.81
CA ASP A 73 14.50 6.52 -11.85
C ASP A 73 15.18 7.71 -12.55
N ALA A 74 14.37 8.58 -13.17
CA ALA A 74 14.86 9.75 -13.92
C ALA A 74 15.68 10.75 -13.08
N LEU A 75 15.47 10.77 -11.75
CA LEU A 75 16.23 11.62 -10.81
C LEU A 75 17.57 11.00 -10.38
N LYS A 76 17.84 9.77 -10.78
CA LYS A 76 19.04 9.01 -10.42
C LYS A 76 19.22 8.80 -8.92
N LEU A 77 18.12 8.59 -8.21
CA LEU A 77 18.12 8.42 -6.75
C LEU A 77 18.84 7.14 -6.32
N LYS A 78 18.74 6.06 -7.12
CA LYS A 78 19.47 4.81 -6.88
C LYS A 78 20.98 5.04 -6.99
N ASP A 79 21.44 5.69 -8.05
CA ASP A 79 22.86 5.98 -8.27
C ASP A 79 23.45 6.84 -7.14
N GLU A 80 22.71 7.87 -6.68
CA GLU A 80 23.11 8.71 -5.54
C GLU A 80 23.26 7.88 -4.26
N MET A 81 22.25 7.07 -3.92
CA MET A 81 22.29 6.21 -2.73
C MET A 81 23.40 5.15 -2.80
N LEU A 82 23.69 4.62 -3.99
CA LEU A 82 24.80 3.69 -4.21
C LEU A 82 26.17 4.37 -4.04
N ALA A 83 26.32 5.61 -4.52
CA ALA A 83 27.52 6.41 -4.29
C ALA A 83 27.71 6.70 -2.80
N ASP A 84 26.64 7.08 -2.11
CA ASP A 84 26.65 7.40 -0.68
C ASP A 84 26.85 6.15 0.20
N LEU A 85 26.39 4.97 -0.24
CA LEU A 85 26.74 3.69 0.38
C LEU A 85 28.24 3.40 0.24
N ARG A 86 28.83 3.63 -0.93
CA ARG A 86 30.27 3.43 -1.17
C ARG A 86 31.13 4.40 -0.37
N SER A 87 30.66 5.63 -0.17
CA SER A 87 31.38 6.64 0.62
C SER A 87 31.13 6.54 2.12
N GLY A 88 30.28 5.62 2.57
CA GLY A 88 29.93 5.44 3.99
C GLY A 88 28.97 6.48 4.57
N LYS A 89 28.31 7.28 3.74
CA LYS A 89 27.25 8.22 4.18
C LYS A 89 25.91 7.51 4.38
N ALA A 90 25.66 6.46 3.59
CA ALA A 90 24.54 5.54 3.77
C ALA A 90 25.05 4.17 4.23
N THR A 91 24.16 3.38 4.82
CA THR A 91 24.48 2.03 5.33
C THR A 91 23.51 1.01 4.76
N LEU A 92 23.99 -0.24 4.60
CA LEU A 92 23.15 -1.37 4.22
C LEU A 92 22.68 -2.11 5.48
N VAL A 93 21.40 -2.03 5.79
CA VAL A 93 20.75 -2.81 6.85
C VAL A 93 19.99 -3.95 6.20
N THR A 94 20.27 -5.19 6.65
CA THR A 94 19.67 -6.38 6.05
C THR A 94 19.00 -7.23 7.11
N LYS A 95 17.73 -7.58 6.86
CA LYS A 95 16.98 -8.55 7.68
C LYS A 95 16.25 -9.54 6.81
N ARG A 96 16.03 -10.72 7.36
CA ARG A 96 15.30 -11.83 6.73
C ARG A 96 14.21 -12.35 7.65
N GLY A 97 13.14 -12.87 7.07
CA GLY A 97 12.18 -13.69 7.77
C GLY A 97 11.58 -14.76 6.85
N PRO A 98 10.48 -15.42 7.27
CA PRO A 98 9.94 -16.59 6.59
C PRO A 98 9.49 -16.33 5.15
N TYR A 99 9.07 -15.09 4.86
CA TYR A 99 8.47 -14.70 3.59
C TYR A 99 9.30 -13.70 2.80
N ALA A 100 10.32 -13.07 3.40
CA ALA A 100 11.05 -12.00 2.74
C ALA A 100 12.49 -11.83 3.23
N LYS A 101 13.32 -11.25 2.38
CA LYS A 101 14.62 -10.67 2.70
C LYS A 101 14.62 -9.21 2.23
N VAL A 102 14.94 -8.28 3.13
CA VAL A 102 14.98 -6.84 2.85
C VAL A 102 16.42 -6.35 2.95
N LEU A 103 16.88 -5.71 1.89
CA LEU A 103 18.17 -5.06 1.72
C LEU A 103 17.93 -3.55 1.70
N ALA A 104 18.03 -2.88 2.83
CA ALA A 104 17.71 -1.46 2.97
C ALA A 104 18.99 -0.63 2.98
N VAL A 105 19.20 0.18 1.94
CA VAL A 105 20.22 1.23 1.89
C VAL A 105 19.62 2.49 2.49
N VAL A 106 20.13 2.92 3.64
CA VAL A 106 19.50 3.97 4.46
C VAL A 106 20.52 4.99 4.98
N TYR A 107 20.08 6.24 5.14
CA TYR A 107 20.85 7.27 5.82
C TYR A 107 20.74 7.15 7.35
N PRO A 108 21.69 7.73 8.11
CA PRO A 108 21.55 7.84 9.56
C PRO A 108 20.23 8.49 9.96
N GLY A 109 19.49 7.83 10.85
CA GLY A 109 18.20 8.33 11.35
C GLY A 109 16.96 7.90 10.54
N THR A 110 17.13 7.29 9.36
CA THR A 110 16.01 6.71 8.62
C THR A 110 15.35 5.58 9.43
N VAL A 111 14.03 5.66 9.61
CA VAL A 111 13.25 4.64 10.32
C VAL A 111 12.78 3.58 9.33
N ILE A 112 13.26 2.35 9.48
CA ILE A 112 12.79 1.21 8.69
C ILE A 112 11.51 0.65 9.33
N PRO A 113 10.37 0.59 8.61
CA PRO A 113 9.10 0.15 9.17
C PRO A 113 8.99 -1.38 9.26
N TRP A 114 9.89 -2.01 10.03
CA TRP A 114 10.01 -3.48 10.12
C TRP A 114 8.72 -4.20 10.50
N GLU A 115 7.94 -3.64 11.43
CA GLU A 115 6.66 -4.23 11.84
C GLU A 115 5.67 -4.26 10.67
N LEU A 116 5.49 -3.13 9.98
CA LEU A 116 4.55 -3.03 8.87
C LEU A 116 5.02 -3.80 7.63
N PHE A 117 6.32 -3.83 7.34
CA PHE A 117 6.87 -4.75 6.34
C PHE A 117 6.53 -6.21 6.67
N GLY A 118 6.70 -6.59 7.94
CA GLY A 118 6.32 -7.92 8.42
C GLY A 118 4.84 -8.22 8.15
N ASP A 119 3.95 -7.32 8.56
CA ASP A 119 2.50 -7.46 8.35
C ASP A 119 2.14 -7.55 6.86
N ILE A 120 2.79 -6.76 5.99
CA ILE A 120 2.63 -6.84 4.54
C ILE A 120 3.06 -8.22 4.01
N PHE A 121 4.23 -8.72 4.40
CA PHE A 121 4.67 -10.04 3.94
C PHE A 121 3.81 -11.19 4.49
N VAL A 122 3.21 -11.05 5.67
CA VAL A 122 2.19 -12.01 6.17
C VAL A 122 0.95 -11.99 5.27
N ALA A 123 0.50 -10.80 4.86
CA ALA A 123 -0.67 -10.65 3.99
C ALA A 123 -0.46 -11.32 2.62
N PHE A 124 0.72 -11.14 2.01
CA PHE A 124 1.05 -11.72 0.70
C PHE A 124 1.51 -13.18 0.78
N GLY A 125 2.04 -13.61 1.92
CA GLY A 125 2.63 -14.94 2.09
C GLY A 125 3.88 -15.15 1.24
N GLN A 126 4.18 -16.40 0.91
CA GLN A 126 5.34 -16.74 0.08
C GLN A 126 5.03 -16.56 -1.40
N ALA A 127 6.04 -16.12 -2.15
CA ALA A 127 5.90 -16.02 -3.58
C ALA A 127 5.72 -17.39 -4.24
N LYS A 128 4.75 -17.47 -5.15
CA LYS A 128 4.50 -18.66 -5.97
C LYS A 128 5.25 -18.49 -7.29
N GLN A 129 6.37 -19.18 -7.47
CA GLN A 129 6.96 -19.33 -8.81
C GLN A 129 6.41 -20.60 -9.46
N SER A 130 5.71 -20.44 -10.57
CA SER A 130 5.36 -21.54 -11.48
C SER A 130 6.47 -21.70 -12.51
N LYS A 131 7.45 -22.56 -12.23
CA LYS A 131 8.13 -23.30 -13.29
C LYS A 131 7.68 -24.75 -13.21
N ALA A 132 7.43 -25.34 -14.38
CA ALA A 132 6.84 -26.66 -14.57
C ALA A 132 7.27 -27.67 -13.48
N ASN A 133 6.28 -28.17 -12.74
CA ASN A 133 6.35 -29.32 -11.82
C ASN A 133 7.15 -29.20 -10.50
N GLU A 134 7.63 -28.01 -10.09
CA GLU A 134 8.11 -27.80 -8.71
C GLU A 134 7.67 -26.44 -8.15
N VAL A 135 6.85 -26.43 -7.10
CA VAL A 135 6.55 -25.21 -6.34
C VAL A 135 7.71 -24.92 -5.38
N LYS A 136 8.77 -24.28 -5.89
CA LYS A 136 9.81 -23.72 -5.02
C LYS A 136 9.31 -22.40 -4.46
N LYS A 137 8.83 -22.45 -3.22
CA LYS A 137 8.50 -21.28 -2.39
C LYS A 137 9.79 -20.47 -2.17
N LYS A 138 9.86 -19.27 -2.74
CA LYS A 138 10.96 -18.32 -2.50
C LYS A 138 10.47 -17.16 -1.65
N PRO A 139 11.29 -16.67 -0.71
CA PRO A 139 11.01 -15.41 -0.04
C PRO A 139 11.10 -14.26 -1.04
N TRP A 140 10.27 -13.23 -0.86
CA TRP A 140 10.39 -11.97 -1.58
C TRP A 140 11.74 -11.33 -1.30
N ARG A 141 12.47 -10.87 -2.31
CA ARG A 141 13.64 -10.01 -2.11
C ARG A 141 13.22 -8.56 -2.35
N VAL A 142 13.54 -7.69 -1.41
CA VAL A 142 13.30 -6.26 -1.54
C VAL A 142 14.62 -5.52 -1.43
N VAL A 143 14.90 -4.65 -2.39
CA VAL A 143 15.98 -3.66 -2.31
C VAL A 143 15.32 -2.30 -2.12
N TRP A 144 15.61 -1.65 -1.01
CA TRP A 144 15.07 -0.32 -0.71
C TRP A 144 16.19 0.70 -0.58
N PHE A 145 16.25 1.65 -1.51
CA PHE A 145 17.05 2.86 -1.40
C PHE A 145 16.18 3.95 -0.76
N ALA A 146 16.40 4.22 0.52
CA ALA A 146 15.58 5.16 1.29
C ALA A 146 15.94 6.63 1.00
N HIS A 147 15.87 7.03 -0.27
CA HIS A 147 16.17 8.41 -0.67
C HIS A 147 15.09 9.39 -0.15
N PRO A 148 15.45 10.51 0.49
CA PRO A 148 14.49 11.39 1.15
C PRO A 148 13.69 12.29 0.19
N GLN A 149 14.04 12.29 -1.11
CA GLN A 149 13.40 13.12 -2.14
C GLN A 149 11.87 12.93 -2.17
N LYS A 150 11.16 14.03 -1.92
CA LYS A 150 9.70 14.06 -1.89
C LYS A 150 9.07 14.08 -3.28
N ARG A 151 7.86 13.55 -3.38
CA ARG A 151 6.98 13.65 -4.54
C ARG A 151 6.24 14.99 -4.51
N LEU A 152 6.62 15.90 -5.40
CA LEU A 152 6.05 17.25 -5.45
C LEU A 152 5.52 17.53 -6.85
N LEU A 153 4.43 18.30 -6.90
CA LEU A 153 3.84 18.79 -8.13
C LEU A 153 4.86 19.70 -8.85
N PRO A 154 5.11 19.49 -10.16
CA PRO A 154 6.04 20.33 -10.88
C PRO A 154 5.54 21.78 -10.95
N LYS A 155 6.46 22.74 -10.79
CA LYS A 155 6.14 24.17 -10.97
C LYS A 155 5.70 24.50 -12.40
N LYS A 156 6.22 23.74 -13.38
CA LYS A 156 5.91 23.85 -14.81
C LYS A 156 6.07 22.49 -15.47
N GLY A 157 5.28 22.22 -16.49
CA GLY A 157 5.39 21.00 -17.31
C GLY A 157 4.39 19.92 -16.89
N GLU A 158 4.58 18.73 -17.45
CA GLU A 158 3.71 17.58 -17.17
C GLU A 158 4.23 16.77 -15.97
N ILE A 159 3.31 16.04 -15.34
CA ILE A 159 3.67 15.08 -14.29
C ILE A 159 4.26 13.83 -14.95
N ALA A 160 5.59 13.74 -14.90
CA ALA A 160 6.42 12.66 -15.41
C ALA A 160 6.92 11.69 -14.29
N PRO A 161 7.61 10.57 -14.61
CA PRO A 161 8.05 9.58 -13.63
C PRO A 161 8.77 10.16 -12.40
N GLU A 162 9.62 11.17 -12.58
CA GLU A 162 10.38 11.81 -11.49
C GLU A 162 9.51 12.44 -10.39
N HIS A 163 8.23 12.67 -10.65
CA HIS A 163 7.31 13.30 -9.70
C HIS A 163 6.53 12.29 -8.86
N VAL A 164 6.31 11.09 -9.39
CA VAL A 164 5.33 10.13 -8.86
C VAL A 164 5.91 8.75 -8.59
N ASN A 165 6.88 8.31 -9.40
CA ASN A 165 7.37 6.95 -9.30
C ASN A 165 8.24 6.75 -8.05
N GLY A 166 8.15 5.55 -7.46
CA GLY A 166 8.79 5.18 -6.21
C GLY A 166 9.49 3.83 -6.23
N GLY A 167 9.23 3.00 -7.23
CA GLY A 167 9.73 1.64 -7.29
C GLY A 167 9.49 1.03 -8.66
N TYR A 168 9.89 -0.24 -8.77
CA TYR A 168 9.50 -1.12 -9.85
C TYR A 168 9.70 -2.57 -9.43
N THR A 169 9.12 -3.45 -10.22
CA THR A 169 9.31 -4.89 -10.19
C THR A 169 9.09 -5.46 -11.58
N HIS A 170 9.36 -6.76 -11.73
CA HIS A 170 8.94 -7.49 -12.91
C HIS A 170 7.63 -8.25 -12.62
N THR A 171 6.62 -8.04 -13.47
CA THR A 171 5.33 -8.72 -13.36
C THR A 171 5.51 -10.22 -13.27
N CYS A 172 4.80 -10.86 -12.34
CA CYS A 172 4.86 -12.31 -12.12
C CYS A 172 6.22 -12.88 -11.73
N VAL A 173 7.20 -12.04 -11.39
CA VAL A 173 8.55 -12.49 -11.07
C VAL A 173 8.86 -12.14 -9.62
N ALA A 174 8.86 -13.18 -8.79
CA ALA A 174 9.29 -13.10 -7.39
C ALA A 174 10.82 -13.07 -7.22
N ASP A 175 11.52 -12.31 -8.06
CA ASP A 175 12.96 -12.12 -7.92
C ASP A 175 13.20 -10.93 -6.99
N THR A 176 13.10 -9.71 -7.49
CA THR A 176 13.40 -8.51 -6.70
C THR A 176 12.40 -7.38 -6.93
N ILE A 177 11.94 -6.82 -5.82
CA ILE A 177 11.20 -5.57 -5.75
C ILE A 177 12.19 -4.46 -5.40
N VAL A 178 12.19 -3.38 -6.18
CA VAL A 178 13.08 -2.24 -5.97
C VAL A 178 12.24 -1.02 -5.60
N ILE A 179 12.60 -0.36 -4.51
CA ILE A 179 11.97 0.88 -4.04
C ILE A 179 13.08 1.90 -3.83
N TYR A 180 12.92 3.13 -4.30
CA TYR A 180 14.00 4.12 -4.29
C TYR A 180 13.63 5.47 -3.67
N ARG A 181 12.53 5.51 -2.91
CA ARG A 181 12.19 6.64 -2.03
C ARG A 181 11.86 6.15 -0.64
N GLU A 182 12.17 6.97 0.36
CA GLU A 182 11.72 6.76 1.73
C GLU A 182 10.20 6.97 1.87
N GLU A 183 9.70 7.99 1.18
CA GLU A 183 8.30 8.39 1.22
C GLU A 183 7.38 7.29 0.69
N GLU A 184 6.44 6.86 1.53
CA GLU A 184 5.40 5.87 1.21
C GLU A 184 5.93 4.47 0.87
N VAL A 185 7.11 4.12 1.39
CA VAL A 185 7.76 2.82 1.14
C VAL A 185 6.82 1.63 1.34
N CYS A 186 5.95 1.64 2.35
CA CYS A 186 5.01 0.55 2.61
C CYS A 186 3.92 0.43 1.53
N ARG A 187 3.41 1.56 1.03
CA ARG A 187 2.45 1.58 -0.08
C ARG A 187 3.12 1.12 -1.37
N VAL A 188 4.33 1.60 -1.64
CA VAL A 188 5.12 1.16 -2.80
C VAL A 188 5.37 -0.34 -2.72
N LEU A 189 5.75 -0.86 -1.56
CA LEU A 189 5.95 -2.28 -1.36
C LEU A 189 4.69 -3.10 -1.68
N VAL A 190 3.51 -2.68 -1.21
CA VAL A 190 2.25 -3.37 -1.55
C VAL A 190 1.96 -3.31 -3.05
N HIS A 191 2.16 -2.15 -3.68
CA HIS A 191 1.98 -1.95 -5.13
C HIS A 191 2.88 -2.89 -5.94
N GLU A 192 4.18 -2.92 -5.65
CA GLU A 192 5.12 -3.80 -6.36
C GLU A 192 4.86 -5.29 -6.06
N LEU A 193 4.42 -5.62 -4.85
CA LEU A 193 4.04 -7.00 -4.53
C LEU A 193 2.82 -7.47 -5.34
N LEU A 194 1.85 -6.61 -5.63
CA LEU A 194 0.70 -6.94 -6.48
C LEU A 194 1.15 -7.32 -7.90
N HIS A 195 1.98 -6.49 -8.53
CA HIS A 195 2.60 -6.79 -9.83
C HIS A 195 3.38 -8.11 -9.80
N ALA A 196 4.25 -8.29 -8.79
CA ALA A 196 5.07 -9.49 -8.66
C ALA A 196 4.25 -10.75 -8.36
N ALA A 197 3.06 -10.61 -7.76
CA ALA A 197 2.13 -11.70 -7.44
C ALA A 197 1.16 -12.06 -8.58
N CYS A 198 1.38 -11.55 -9.80
CA CYS A 198 0.53 -11.82 -10.96
C CYS A 198 -0.92 -11.33 -10.81
N THR A 199 -1.17 -10.22 -10.14
CA THR A 199 -2.54 -9.66 -10.06
C THR A 199 -2.91 -8.80 -11.27
N ASP A 200 -1.96 -8.51 -12.16
CA ASP A 200 -2.18 -7.72 -13.37
C ASP A 200 -3.09 -8.47 -14.36
N ASP A 201 -4.05 -7.74 -14.94
CA ASP A 201 -4.86 -8.23 -16.05
C ASP A 201 -4.15 -7.93 -17.38
N PRO A 202 -3.66 -8.96 -18.11
CA PRO A 202 -2.92 -8.77 -19.35
C PRO A 202 -3.78 -8.21 -20.51
N SER A 203 -5.10 -8.16 -20.36
CA SER A 203 -5.99 -7.55 -21.36
C SER A 203 -6.04 -6.02 -21.26
N LEU A 204 -5.57 -5.45 -20.15
CA LEU A 204 -5.56 -4.00 -19.93
C LEU A 204 -4.26 -3.38 -20.44
N SER A 205 -4.33 -2.12 -20.88
CA SER A 205 -3.13 -1.30 -21.12
C SER A 205 -2.35 -1.09 -19.82
N VAL A 206 -1.03 -0.87 -19.89
CA VAL A 206 -0.19 -0.55 -18.72
C VAL A 206 -0.78 0.57 -17.87
N ALA A 207 -1.22 1.67 -18.47
CA ALA A 207 -1.82 2.77 -17.72
C ALA A 207 -3.06 2.34 -16.91
N HIS A 208 -3.89 1.44 -17.45
CA HIS A 208 -5.04 0.92 -16.74
C HIS A 208 -4.62 -0.07 -15.65
N GLN A 209 -3.65 -0.95 -15.90
CA GLN A 209 -3.09 -1.85 -14.88
C GLN A 209 -2.61 -1.05 -13.67
N GLU A 210 -1.81 0.00 -13.89
CA GLU A 210 -1.32 0.89 -12.83
C GLU A 210 -2.46 1.54 -12.02
N VAL A 211 -3.56 1.97 -12.68
CA VAL A 211 -4.74 2.51 -11.97
C VAL A 211 -5.35 1.47 -11.04
N TYR A 212 -5.50 0.23 -11.51
CA TYR A 212 -6.03 -0.86 -10.70
C TYR A 212 -5.08 -1.17 -9.54
N THR A 213 -3.80 -1.37 -9.82
CA THR A 213 -2.79 -1.74 -8.83
C THR A 213 -2.62 -0.66 -7.76
N GLU A 214 -2.60 0.62 -8.14
CA GLU A 214 -2.55 1.73 -7.18
C GLU A 214 -3.77 1.73 -6.26
N THR A 215 -4.97 1.55 -6.83
CA THR A 215 -6.22 1.50 -6.06
C THR A 215 -6.23 0.35 -5.06
N TRP A 216 -5.85 -0.86 -5.50
CA TRP A 216 -5.79 -2.03 -4.64
C TRP A 216 -4.69 -1.92 -3.59
N ALA A 217 -3.54 -1.32 -3.92
CA ALA A 217 -2.45 -1.14 -2.98
C ALA A 217 -2.87 -0.33 -1.74
N GLU A 218 -3.64 0.74 -1.93
CA GLU A 218 -4.17 1.53 -0.82
C GLU A 218 -5.21 0.77 0.01
N LEU A 219 -6.13 0.04 -0.64
CA LEU A 219 -7.14 -0.77 0.05
C LEU A 219 -6.48 -1.87 0.90
N PHE A 220 -5.48 -2.58 0.34
CA PHE A 220 -4.71 -3.58 1.08
C PHE A 220 -3.92 -2.96 2.21
N LEU A 221 -3.23 -1.84 1.98
CA LEU A 221 -2.46 -1.16 3.02
C LEU A 221 -3.35 -0.75 4.20
N ILE A 222 -4.53 -0.17 3.93
CA ILE A 222 -5.49 0.19 4.99
C ILE A 222 -5.96 -1.05 5.73
N ALA A 223 -6.27 -2.14 5.03
CA ALA A 223 -6.71 -3.37 5.67
C ALA A 223 -5.62 -4.01 6.55
N ILE A 224 -4.36 -3.95 6.11
CA ILE A 224 -3.19 -4.40 6.86
C ILE A 224 -3.00 -3.52 8.12
N LEU A 225 -3.00 -2.20 7.96
CA LEU A 225 -2.90 -1.24 9.08
C LEU A 225 -4.04 -1.38 10.08
N ALA A 226 -5.23 -1.76 9.61
CA ALA A 226 -6.38 -2.00 10.44
C ALA A 226 -6.23 -3.23 11.34
N LYS A 227 -5.32 -4.16 11.02
CA LYS A 227 -5.07 -5.41 11.76
C LYS A 227 -6.37 -6.14 12.08
N GLY A 228 -7.27 -6.23 11.09
CA GLY A 228 -8.60 -6.85 11.18
C GLY A 228 -9.62 -6.12 12.07
N SER A 229 -9.41 -4.83 12.39
CA SER A 229 -10.40 -3.96 13.03
C SER A 229 -11.16 -3.15 11.98
N VAL A 230 -12.45 -3.48 11.78
CA VAL A 230 -13.33 -2.78 10.83
C VAL A 230 -13.45 -1.29 11.19
N LYS A 231 -13.58 -0.96 12.48
CA LYS A 231 -13.62 0.44 12.97
C LYS A 231 -12.34 1.21 12.63
N LYS A 232 -11.17 0.58 12.80
CA LYS A 232 -9.88 1.21 12.41
C LYS A 232 -9.78 1.40 10.90
N ALA A 233 -10.19 0.39 10.12
CA ALA A 233 -10.23 0.49 8.66
C ALA A 233 -11.15 1.63 8.19
N ALA A 234 -12.34 1.76 8.76
CA ALA A 234 -13.27 2.85 8.44
C ALA A 234 -12.64 4.24 8.73
N SER A 235 -11.97 4.39 9.87
CA SER A 235 -11.29 5.64 10.25
C SER A 235 -10.15 6.01 9.30
N LEU A 236 -9.32 5.03 8.93
CA LEU A 236 -8.23 5.22 7.96
C LEU A 236 -8.78 5.54 6.56
N TRP A 237 -9.78 4.77 6.11
CA TRP A 237 -10.43 4.97 4.82
C TRP A 237 -11.04 6.36 4.69
N LYS A 238 -11.70 6.87 5.74
CA LYS A 238 -12.27 8.23 5.72
C LYS A 238 -11.21 9.30 5.41
N LYS A 239 -10.02 9.19 6.01
CA LYS A 239 -8.90 10.12 5.76
C LYS A 239 -8.36 9.93 4.34
N GLN A 240 -8.20 8.69 3.92
CA GLN A 240 -7.65 8.37 2.60
C GLN A 240 -8.60 8.78 1.46
N ALA A 241 -9.90 8.51 1.58
CA ALA A 241 -10.90 8.91 0.60
C ALA A 241 -10.95 10.44 0.44
N GLN A 242 -10.84 11.20 1.54
CA GLN A 242 -10.73 12.65 1.45
C GLN A 242 -9.43 13.08 0.76
N TRP A 243 -8.30 12.44 1.09
CA TRP A 243 -7.02 12.71 0.43
C TRP A 243 -7.07 12.47 -1.08
N ILE A 244 -7.64 11.36 -1.52
CA ILE A 244 -7.82 11.03 -2.94
C ILE A 244 -8.68 12.11 -3.63
N ALA A 245 -9.80 12.51 -3.00
CA ALA A 245 -10.69 13.52 -3.56
C ALA A 245 -10.01 14.89 -3.70
N ASP A 246 -9.24 15.30 -2.69
CA ASP A 246 -8.51 16.57 -2.67
C ASP A 246 -7.39 16.59 -3.71
N GLN A 247 -6.61 15.51 -3.80
CA GLN A 247 -5.57 15.39 -4.83
C GLN A 247 -6.16 15.38 -6.23
N GLU A 248 -7.24 14.63 -6.46
CA GLU A 248 -7.88 14.62 -7.76
C GLU A 248 -8.35 16.02 -8.16
N TYR A 249 -8.90 16.79 -7.24
CA TYR A 249 -9.30 18.18 -7.50
C TYR A 249 -8.11 19.04 -7.93
N VAL A 250 -6.99 18.98 -7.19
CA VAL A 250 -5.76 19.71 -7.54
C VAL A 250 -5.24 19.28 -8.92
N LEU A 251 -5.19 17.99 -9.19
CA LEU A 251 -4.60 17.44 -10.41
C LEU A 251 -5.46 17.70 -11.65
N ARG A 252 -6.79 17.67 -11.50
CA ARG A 252 -7.69 18.09 -12.59
C ARG A 252 -7.52 19.57 -12.91
N ASN A 253 -7.39 20.42 -11.90
CA ASN A 253 -7.11 21.85 -12.10
C ASN A 253 -5.72 22.10 -12.69
N TYR A 254 -4.76 21.20 -12.44
CA TYR A 254 -3.45 21.20 -13.08
C TYR A 254 -3.48 20.74 -14.56
N GLY A 255 -4.58 20.15 -15.02
CA GLY A 255 -4.74 19.68 -16.39
C GLY A 255 -4.41 18.20 -16.61
N VAL A 256 -4.38 17.37 -15.56
CA VAL A 256 -4.19 15.93 -15.70
C VAL A 256 -5.40 15.29 -16.39
N THR A 257 -5.15 14.62 -17.51
CA THR A 257 -6.13 13.91 -18.33
C THR A 257 -5.73 12.45 -18.51
N GLU A 258 -6.58 11.61 -19.10
CA GLU A 258 -6.29 10.18 -19.31
C GLU A 258 -5.05 9.89 -20.15
N SER A 259 -4.62 10.84 -21.01
CA SER A 259 -3.37 10.75 -21.76
C SER A 259 -2.14 11.17 -20.96
N SER A 260 -2.31 11.84 -19.81
CA SER A 260 -1.21 12.29 -18.95
C SER A 260 -0.59 11.11 -18.22
N TYR A 261 0.74 11.06 -18.13
CA TYR A 261 1.44 10.01 -17.37
C TYR A 261 0.96 9.94 -15.90
N GLY A 262 0.81 11.09 -15.24
CA GLY A 262 0.33 11.16 -13.85
C GLY A 262 -1.09 10.63 -13.61
N TRP A 263 -1.94 10.50 -14.64
CA TRP A 263 -3.32 10.01 -14.48
C TRP A 263 -3.40 8.62 -13.88
N ARG A 264 -2.47 7.75 -14.29
CA ARG A 264 -2.48 6.34 -13.92
C ARG A 264 -2.26 6.09 -12.42
N TYR A 265 -1.64 7.04 -11.74
CA TYR A 265 -1.40 6.96 -10.30
C TYR A 265 -2.40 7.78 -9.46
N THR A 266 -3.25 8.60 -10.09
CA THR A 266 -4.00 9.64 -9.38
C THR A 266 -5.48 9.67 -9.77
N VAL A 267 -5.83 10.39 -10.84
CA VAL A 267 -7.19 10.70 -11.28
C VAL A 267 -7.93 9.46 -11.76
N GLY A 268 -7.23 8.50 -12.39
CA GLY A 268 -7.85 7.27 -12.90
C GLY A 268 -8.52 6.43 -11.82
N ARG A 269 -8.01 6.48 -10.58
CA ARG A 269 -8.44 5.63 -9.44
C ARG A 269 -9.92 5.78 -9.10
N ARG A 270 -10.52 6.96 -9.33
CA ARG A 270 -11.96 7.18 -9.13
C ARG A 270 -12.81 6.17 -9.90
N ARG A 271 -12.42 5.80 -11.12
CA ARG A 271 -13.18 4.83 -11.94
C ARG A 271 -13.19 3.44 -11.29
N VAL A 272 -12.03 2.99 -10.81
CA VAL A 272 -11.92 1.68 -10.14
C VAL A 272 -12.68 1.69 -8.81
N LEU A 273 -12.50 2.72 -7.99
CA LEU A 273 -13.25 2.86 -6.73
C LEU A 273 -14.77 2.85 -6.95
N ALA A 274 -15.27 3.60 -7.95
CA ALA A 274 -16.69 3.58 -8.30
C ALA A 274 -17.17 2.20 -8.75
N SER A 275 -16.37 1.46 -9.53
CA SER A 275 -16.71 0.08 -9.95
C SER A 275 -16.78 -0.91 -8.78
N LEU A 276 -16.05 -0.62 -7.69
CA LEU A 276 -16.08 -1.37 -6.43
C LEU A 276 -17.21 -0.90 -5.49
N GLY A 277 -18.07 0.03 -5.92
CA GLY A 277 -19.12 0.62 -5.10
C GLY A 277 -18.61 1.59 -4.03
N ILE A 278 -17.43 2.17 -4.22
CA ILE A 278 -16.76 3.05 -3.26
C ILE A 278 -16.85 4.50 -3.73
N PRO A 279 -17.80 5.30 -3.20
CA PRO A 279 -17.87 6.72 -3.53
C PRO A 279 -16.75 7.51 -2.83
N LEU A 280 -16.18 8.47 -3.54
CA LEU A 280 -15.30 9.47 -2.97
C LEU A 280 -16.11 10.68 -2.46
N PRO A 281 -15.72 11.30 -1.34
CA PRO A 281 -16.37 12.53 -0.88
C PRO A 281 -16.10 13.70 -1.83
N PRO A 282 -16.83 14.81 -1.69
CA PRO A 282 -16.44 16.08 -2.31
C PRO A 282 -15.05 16.53 -1.84
N PRO A 283 -14.27 17.23 -2.69
CA PRO A 283 -13.00 17.80 -2.26
C PRO A 283 -13.23 18.86 -1.19
N SER A 284 -12.33 18.92 -0.21
CA SER A 284 -12.33 19.89 0.89
C SER A 284 -11.87 21.29 0.45
N GLY A 285 -11.29 21.40 -0.75
CA GLY A 285 -10.76 22.65 -1.32
C GLY A 285 -9.33 22.99 -0.87
N VAL A 286 -8.66 22.12 -0.12
CA VAL A 286 -7.27 22.33 0.29
C VAL A 286 -6.32 21.99 -0.86
N GLY A 287 -5.65 23.00 -1.40
CA GLY A 287 -4.57 22.81 -2.37
C GLY A 287 -3.32 22.24 -1.69
N GLN A 288 -2.72 21.21 -2.28
CA GLN A 288 -1.45 20.64 -1.81
C GLN A 288 -0.49 20.43 -2.97
N GLU A 289 0.78 20.81 -2.77
CA GLU A 289 1.87 20.53 -3.71
C GLU A 289 2.37 19.09 -3.61
N SER A 290 2.00 18.36 -2.56
CA SER A 290 2.38 16.96 -2.34
C SER A 290 1.70 16.05 -3.37
N LEU A 291 2.49 15.18 -4.00
CA LEU A 291 2.01 14.10 -4.87
C LEU A 291 2.06 12.73 -4.18
N ARG A 292 2.02 12.70 -2.84
CA ARG A 292 1.84 11.45 -2.10
C ARG A 292 0.52 10.78 -2.45
N PHE A 293 0.51 9.46 -2.57
CA PHE A 293 -0.74 8.73 -2.81
C PHE A 293 -1.54 8.50 -1.53
N THR A 294 -0.85 8.46 -0.39
CA THR A 294 -1.40 8.18 0.94
C THR A 294 -1.38 9.42 1.83
N HIS A 295 -2.46 9.59 2.60
CA HIS A 295 -2.53 10.62 3.64
C HIS A 295 -1.39 10.44 4.65
N ALA A 296 -0.76 11.55 5.10
CA ALA A 296 0.44 11.51 5.95
C ALA A 296 0.27 10.81 7.31
N GLY A 297 -0.98 10.64 7.76
CA GLY A 297 -1.36 9.94 8.98
C GLY A 297 -1.89 8.51 8.77
N MET A 298 -1.62 7.89 7.61
CA MET A 298 -1.75 6.45 7.40
C MET A 298 -0.45 5.72 7.72
#